data_AF-A0A0D2US17-F1
#
_entry.id   AF-A0A0D2US17-F1
#
_cell.length_a   1.000
_cell.length_b   1.000
_cell.length_c   1.000
_cell.angle_alpha   90.00
_cell.angle_beta   90.00
_cell.angle_gamma   90.00
#
_symmetry.space_group_name_H-M   'P 1'
#
loop_
_entity.id
_entity.type
_entity.pdbx_description
1 polymer ?
#
loop_
_entity_poly.entity_id
_entity_poly.type
_entity_poly.pdbx_seq_one_letter_code
_entity_poly.pdbx_strand_id
1 'polypeptide(L)'
;MPAVLEEFEPIFGEPKVEWTGSCSGLGQSSAFVFYVHSPDSSHLRICVSDFRHTTWESVRSVWQLEDMRDSVGIGGSWSDFIHYLVASIKSEDVKLLLEALPDSNDTKSAKLVAQKSKGMPRISFSLTKLTGAAASDAVANLSQELFKAFKGLQYLFMEEQERRLQLTKVISVEKEKNEIVQSQLELNSKRQKLQKAINSLDKVDLTNGQNPPGKFCIYFCEMLL
;
A
#
# COMPACT_ATOMS: atom_id res chain seq x y z
N MET A 1 30.33 3.80 -13.05
CA MET A 1 29.45 4.93 -13.38
C MET A 1 29.54 5.94 -12.25
N PRO A 2 29.59 7.25 -12.51
CA PRO A 2 29.53 8.26 -11.46
C PRO A 2 28.22 8.08 -10.68
N ALA A 3 28.28 8.21 -9.36
CA ALA A 3 27.09 8.17 -8.53
C ALA A 3 26.21 9.39 -8.87
N VAL A 4 24.94 9.14 -9.13
CA VAL A 4 23.92 10.15 -9.45
C VAL A 4 22.59 9.75 -8.79
N LEU A 5 21.75 10.74 -8.52
CA LEU A 5 20.38 10.59 -8.00
C LEU A 5 19.36 10.65 -9.14
N GLU A 6 19.62 9.89 -10.21
CA GLU A 6 18.73 9.84 -11.37
C GLU A 6 17.36 9.28 -10.94
N GLU A 7 16.29 9.98 -11.34
CA GLU A 7 14.89 9.56 -11.11
C GLU A 7 14.47 9.38 -9.63
N PHE A 8 15.09 10.12 -8.71
CA PHE A 8 14.66 10.09 -7.30
C PHE A 8 13.24 10.67 -7.13
N GLU A 9 12.27 9.80 -6.88
CA GLU A 9 10.91 10.20 -6.57
C GLU A 9 10.82 10.93 -5.23
N PRO A 10 10.13 12.07 -5.14
CA PRO A 10 9.97 12.77 -3.89
C PRO A 10 9.20 11.94 -2.85
N ILE A 11 9.65 12.01 -1.60
CA ILE A 11 9.09 11.24 -0.48
C ILE A 11 8.54 12.21 0.55
N PHE A 12 7.28 12.02 0.92
CA PHE A 12 6.63 12.73 2.01
C PHE A 12 6.37 11.76 3.16
N GLY A 13 6.43 12.25 4.39
CA GLY A 13 6.03 11.47 5.55
C GLY A 13 5.94 12.29 6.82
N GLU A 14 5.39 11.65 7.84
CA GLU A 14 5.27 12.21 9.19
C GLU A 14 6.28 11.49 10.09
N PRO A 15 7.29 12.19 10.63
CA PRO A 15 8.25 11.59 11.53
C PRO A 15 7.70 11.56 12.96
N LYS A 16 8.06 10.52 13.72
CA LYS A 16 7.81 10.50 15.16
C LYS A 16 8.74 11.47 15.88
N VAL A 17 8.17 12.46 16.56
CA VAL A 17 8.96 13.48 17.27
C VAL A 17 9.44 12.92 18.62
N GLU A 18 10.73 13.04 18.90
CA GLU A 18 11.33 12.72 20.20
C GLU A 18 12.17 13.92 20.67
N TRP A 19 11.90 14.38 21.90
CA TRP A 19 12.58 15.52 22.50
C TRP A 19 13.68 15.06 23.45
N THR A 20 14.85 15.67 23.35
CA THR A 20 15.94 15.51 24.31
C THR A 20 16.14 16.80 25.09
N GLY A 21 16.03 16.73 26.42
CA GLY A 21 16.16 17.87 27.34
C GLY A 21 14.88 18.18 28.12
N SER A 22 15.02 18.91 29.22
CA SER A 22 13.89 19.36 30.04
C SER A 22 13.18 20.51 29.33
N CYS A 23 12.06 20.23 28.66
CA CYS A 23 11.25 21.24 27.99
C CYS A 23 9.97 21.48 28.78
N SER A 24 9.72 22.72 29.21
CA SER A 24 8.55 23.11 29.99
C SER A 24 7.28 23.19 29.14
N GLY A 25 6.72 22.04 28.78
CA GLY A 25 5.28 21.73 28.78
C GLY A 25 4.25 22.50 27.94
N LEU A 26 4.54 23.57 27.20
CA LEU A 26 3.51 24.33 26.48
C LEU A 26 3.90 24.67 25.04
N GLY A 27 3.23 24.04 24.06
CA GLY A 27 3.24 24.46 22.65
C GLY A 27 4.11 23.65 21.69
N GLN A 28 4.60 22.46 22.08
CA GLN A 28 5.32 21.58 21.15
C GLN A 28 4.38 21.15 20.02
N SER A 29 4.64 21.61 18.79
CA SER A 29 3.92 21.10 17.63
C SER A 29 4.17 19.60 17.56
N SER A 30 3.10 18.81 17.69
CA SER A 30 3.19 17.35 17.71
C SER A 30 3.35 16.77 16.31
N ALA A 31 3.01 17.55 15.27
CA ALA A 31 2.99 17.11 13.89
C ALA A 31 4.04 17.89 13.09
N PHE A 32 4.97 17.15 12.52
CA PHE A 32 5.92 17.62 11.52
C PHE A 32 5.68 16.84 10.24
N VAL A 33 5.99 17.43 9.11
CA VAL A 33 6.07 16.71 7.84
C VAL A 33 7.49 16.84 7.33
N PHE A 34 8.06 15.74 6.87
CA PHE A 34 9.29 15.74 6.11
C PHE A 34 8.99 15.59 4.62
N TYR A 35 9.88 16.17 3.81
CA TYR A 35 9.89 16.09 2.37
C TYR A 35 11.32 15.88 1.92
N VAL A 36 11.56 14.77 1.25
CA VAL A 36 12.86 14.42 0.68
C VAL A 36 12.74 14.42 -0.82
N HIS A 37 13.60 15.17 -1.50
CA HIS A 37 13.62 15.24 -2.95
C HIS A 37 15.03 15.51 -3.48
N SER A 38 15.21 15.29 -4.78
CA SER A 38 16.45 15.61 -5.48
C SER A 38 16.21 16.86 -6.34
N PRO A 39 16.69 18.06 -5.94
CA PRO A 39 16.57 19.25 -6.78
C PRO A 39 17.36 19.13 -8.10
N ASP A 40 18.42 18.33 -8.10
CA ASP A 40 19.24 18.00 -9.26
C ASP A 40 19.79 16.57 -9.11
N SER A 41 20.57 16.08 -10.07
CA SER A 41 21.11 14.72 -10.08
C SER A 41 22.25 14.47 -9.09
N SER A 42 22.69 15.49 -8.35
CA SER A 42 23.87 15.47 -7.47
C SER A 42 23.60 15.83 -6.02
N HIS A 43 22.40 16.33 -5.69
CA HIS A 43 22.03 16.72 -4.34
C HIS A 43 20.72 16.08 -3.91
N LEU A 44 20.70 15.57 -2.68
CA LEU A 44 19.50 15.20 -1.96
C LEU A 44 19.16 16.30 -0.96
N ARG A 45 17.92 16.78 -0.99
CA ARG A 45 17.41 17.78 -0.06
C ARG A 45 16.33 17.17 0.83
N ILE A 46 16.40 17.50 2.11
CA ILE A 46 15.47 17.08 3.15
C ILE A 46 14.94 18.36 3.79
N CYS A 47 13.64 18.61 3.69
CA CYS A 47 12.94 19.67 4.39
C CYS A 47 12.06 19.06 5.46
N VAL A 48 12.03 19.63 6.67
CA VAL A 48 11.14 19.21 7.76
C VAL A 48 10.47 20.44 8.33
N SER A 49 9.15 20.48 8.36
CA SER A 49 8.40 21.65 8.82
C SER A 49 7.17 21.30 9.63
N ASP A 50 6.82 22.18 10.58
CA ASP A 50 5.52 22.20 11.26
C ASP A 50 4.50 23.12 10.56
N PHE A 51 4.85 23.70 9.41
CA PHE A 51 4.08 24.70 8.66
C PHE A 51 3.72 25.98 9.43
N ARG A 52 4.33 26.21 10.60
CA ARG A 52 4.02 27.35 11.46
C ARG A 52 5.24 28.22 11.69
N HIS A 53 6.18 27.69 12.48
CA HIS A 53 7.28 28.48 13.04
C HIS A 53 8.62 27.79 12.83
N THR A 54 8.61 26.49 12.56
CA THR A 54 9.80 25.67 12.59
C THR A 54 9.98 24.97 11.26
N THR A 55 11.01 25.36 10.53
CA THR A 55 11.42 24.68 9.29
C THR A 55 12.90 24.39 9.35
N TRP A 56 13.26 23.17 8.98
CA TRP A 56 14.61 22.66 8.97
C TRP A 56 14.96 22.14 7.60
N GLU A 57 16.24 22.24 7.24
CA GLU A 57 16.75 21.72 5.98
C GLU A 57 18.05 20.93 6.18
N SER A 58 18.26 19.92 5.35
CA SER A 58 19.56 19.31 5.11
C SER A 58 19.74 19.11 3.61
N VAL A 59 20.90 19.50 3.09
CA VAL A 59 21.29 19.22 1.70
C VAL A 59 22.53 18.34 1.75
N ARG A 60 22.51 17.24 1.00
CA ARG A 60 23.59 16.26 0.91
C ARG A 60 23.99 16.05 -0.53
N SER A 61 25.26 16.30 -0.85
CA SER A 61 25.80 15.92 -2.15
C SER A 61 25.94 14.41 -2.26
N VAL A 62 26.00 13.89 -3.48
CA VAL A 62 26.30 12.48 -3.74
C VAL A 62 27.55 12.01 -3.00
N TRP A 63 28.63 12.81 -2.99
CA TRP A 63 29.85 12.47 -2.26
C TRP A 63 29.62 12.29 -0.76
N GLN A 64 28.84 13.19 -0.14
CA GLN A 64 28.49 13.07 1.27
C GLN A 64 27.60 11.86 1.55
N LEU A 65 26.77 11.47 0.59
CA LEU A 65 25.95 10.26 0.68
C LEU A 65 26.81 8.99 0.50
N GLU A 66 27.85 9.01 -0.33
CA GLU A 66 28.83 7.91 -0.44
C GLU A 66 29.63 7.74 0.86
N ASP A 67 30.14 8.83 1.44
CA ASP A 67 30.78 8.80 2.76
C ASP A 67 29.82 8.27 3.83
N MET A 68 28.53 8.64 3.72
CA MET A 68 27.49 8.14 4.61
C MET A 68 27.25 6.63 4.42
N ARG A 69 27.25 6.10 3.18
CA ARG A 69 27.16 4.66 2.91
C ARG A 69 28.24 3.90 3.66
N ASP A 70 29.47 4.38 3.54
CA ASP A 70 30.64 3.71 4.11
C ASP A 70 30.62 3.79 5.64
N SER A 71 30.20 4.93 6.22
CA SER A 71 30.08 5.09 7.68
C SER A 71 28.92 4.31 8.31
N VAL A 72 27.80 4.14 7.60
CA VAL A 72 26.67 3.31 8.04
C VAL A 72 27.00 1.81 7.89
N GLY A 73 27.96 1.47 7.05
CA GLY A 73 28.39 0.08 6.81
C GLY A 73 27.47 -0.69 5.87
N ILE A 74 26.78 0.00 4.96
CA ILE A 74 25.96 -0.65 3.92
C ILE A 74 26.88 -1.03 2.75
N GLY A 75 27.19 -2.32 2.63
CA GLY A 75 27.90 -2.85 1.47
C GLY A 75 27.01 -2.91 0.22
N GLY A 76 27.64 -3.14 -0.94
CA GLY A 76 26.95 -3.24 -2.23
C GLY A 76 27.24 -2.08 -3.16
N SER A 77 26.44 -1.95 -4.20
CA SER A 77 26.54 -0.87 -5.19
C SER A 77 25.95 0.45 -4.66
N TRP A 78 26.23 1.55 -5.35
CA TRP A 78 25.56 2.84 -5.12
C TRP A 78 24.03 2.71 -5.18
N SER A 79 23.51 1.96 -6.15
CA SER A 79 22.07 1.74 -6.31
C SER A 79 21.47 0.98 -5.11
N ASP A 80 22.20 0.00 -4.57
CA ASP A 80 21.75 -0.75 -3.39
C ASP A 80 21.64 0.18 -2.17
N PHE A 81 22.60 1.11 -2.03
CA PHE A 81 22.55 2.12 -0.98
C PHE A 81 21.40 3.11 -1.16
N ILE A 82 21.17 3.63 -2.37
CA ILE A 82 20.04 4.53 -2.62
C ILE A 82 18.71 3.83 -2.39
N HIS A 83 18.58 2.58 -2.81
CA HIS A 83 17.39 1.77 -2.52
C HIS A 83 17.21 1.56 -1.02
N TYR A 84 18.30 1.30 -0.28
CA TYR A 84 18.27 1.21 1.18
C TYR A 84 17.86 2.53 1.85
N LEU A 85 18.38 3.65 1.36
CA LEU A 85 18.05 4.99 1.83
C LEU A 85 16.56 5.30 1.64
N VAL A 86 16.04 5.09 0.42
CA VAL A 86 14.62 5.28 0.09
C VAL A 86 13.75 4.38 0.96
N ALA A 87 14.10 3.10 1.10
CA ALA A 87 13.36 2.16 1.95
C ALA A 87 13.40 2.54 3.44
N SER A 88 14.48 3.17 3.90
CA SER A 88 14.59 3.67 5.27
C SER A 88 13.72 4.90 5.50
N ILE A 89 13.65 5.82 4.54
CA ILE A 89 12.84 7.05 4.64
C ILE A 89 11.34 6.74 4.46
N LYS A 90 10.99 5.76 3.63
CA LYS A 90 9.60 5.29 3.44
C LYS A 90 9.12 4.36 4.56
N SER A 91 9.95 4.03 5.54
CA SER A 91 9.55 3.15 6.64
C SER A 91 8.72 3.89 7.69
N GLU A 92 8.05 3.15 8.56
CA GLU A 92 7.34 3.72 9.71
C GLU A 92 8.29 4.14 10.87
N ASP A 93 9.58 3.76 10.80
CA ASP A 93 10.58 4.05 11.84
C ASP A 93 11.45 5.26 11.44
N VAL A 94 10.78 6.37 11.15
CA VAL A 94 11.40 7.69 10.95
C VAL A 94 11.12 8.57 12.15
N LYS A 95 12.18 9.14 12.71
CA LYS A 95 12.15 9.93 13.93
C LYS A 95 12.77 11.30 13.72
N LEU A 96 12.14 12.32 14.27
CA LEU A 96 12.69 13.65 14.37
C LEU A 96 13.16 13.87 15.81
N LEU A 97 14.48 13.86 16.00
CA LEU A 97 15.10 14.15 17.29
C LEU A 97 15.31 15.65 17.40
N LEU A 98 14.69 16.28 18.40
CA LEU A 98 14.80 17.71 18.69
C LEU A 98 15.51 17.92 20.03
N GLU A 99 16.58 18.72 20.02
CA GLU A 99 17.29 19.13 21.22
C GLU A 99 16.78 20.52 21.62
N ALA A 100 16.15 20.63 22.80
CA ALA A 100 15.68 21.91 23.32
C ALA A 100 16.87 22.73 23.87
N LEU A 101 16.84 24.04 23.66
CA LEU A 101 17.78 24.94 24.32
C LEU A 101 17.27 25.23 25.75
N PRO A 102 18.13 25.13 26.79
CA PRO A 102 17.72 25.40 28.17
C PRO A 102 17.08 26.79 28.30
N ASP A 103 16.00 26.88 29.07
CA ASP A 103 15.29 28.12 29.41
C ASP A 103 14.70 28.90 28.21
N SER A 104 14.54 28.25 27.05
CA SER A 104 13.89 28.84 25.89
C SER A 104 12.89 27.86 25.25
N ASN A 105 11.94 28.41 24.50
CA ASN A 105 11.08 27.61 23.62
C ASN A 105 11.77 27.29 22.27
N ASP A 106 13.08 27.54 22.17
CA ASP A 106 13.84 27.29 20.95
C ASP A 106 14.57 25.94 20.96
N THR A 107 14.94 25.51 19.78
CA THR A 107 15.57 24.23 19.47
C THR A 107 17.02 24.48 19.10
N LYS A 108 17.92 23.83 19.83
CA LYS A 108 19.37 23.92 19.63
C LYS A 108 19.80 23.13 18.40
N SER A 109 19.25 21.93 18.22
CA SER A 109 19.60 21.06 17.10
C SER A 109 18.42 20.16 16.72
N ALA A 110 18.42 19.72 15.46
CA ALA A 110 17.44 18.78 14.95
C ALA A 110 18.13 17.70 14.10
N LYS A 111 17.65 16.47 14.22
CA LYS A 111 18.15 15.33 13.45
C LYS A 111 17.00 14.45 12.96
N LEU A 112 16.97 14.18 11.67
CA LEU A 112 16.08 13.17 11.11
C LEU A 112 16.79 11.81 11.12
N VAL A 113 16.21 10.81 11.75
CA VAL A 113 16.76 9.45 11.85
C VAL A 113 15.79 8.49 11.21
N ALA A 114 16.27 7.70 10.25
CA ALA A 114 15.46 6.75 9.51
C ALA A 114 16.06 5.34 9.62
N GLN A 115 15.21 4.33 9.76
CA GLN A 115 15.60 2.94 9.88
C GLN A 115 14.68 2.06 9.02
N LYS A 116 15.25 1.31 8.06
CA LYS A 116 14.46 0.42 7.18
C LYS A 116 13.63 -0.60 7.96
N SER A 117 14.21 -1.22 8.97
CA SER A 117 13.54 -2.15 9.88
C SER A 117 14.36 -2.37 11.14
N LYS A 118 13.73 -2.88 12.21
CA LYS A 118 14.41 -3.19 13.46
C LYS A 118 15.63 -4.09 13.22
N GLY A 119 16.78 -3.71 13.79
CA GLY A 119 18.05 -4.42 13.65
C GLY A 119 18.90 -4.00 12.44
N MET A 120 18.35 -3.20 11.52
CA MET A 120 19.11 -2.67 10.38
C MET A 120 19.85 -1.37 10.76
N PRO A 121 20.96 -1.01 10.08
CA PRO A 121 21.69 0.23 10.35
C PRO A 121 20.82 1.50 10.21
N ARG A 122 21.04 2.50 11.07
CA ARG A 122 20.27 3.75 11.04
C ARG A 122 20.97 4.77 10.15
N ILE A 123 20.17 5.49 9.37
CA ILE A 123 20.63 6.67 8.62
C ILE A 123 20.19 7.91 9.38
N SER A 124 21.07 8.92 9.45
CA SER A 124 20.75 10.13 10.20
C SER A 124 21.23 11.38 9.49
N PHE A 125 20.35 12.37 9.43
CA PHE A 125 20.60 13.66 8.80
C PHE A 125 20.51 14.75 9.86
N SER A 126 21.65 15.40 10.13
CA SER A 126 21.63 16.65 10.90
C SER A 126 20.98 17.74 10.07
N LEU A 127 20.05 18.47 10.67
CA LEU A 127 19.27 19.51 10.03
C LEU A 127 19.70 20.89 10.55
N THR A 128 19.58 21.89 9.68
CA THR A 128 19.85 23.30 10.00
C THR A 128 18.55 24.07 10.01
N LYS A 129 18.34 24.91 11.04
CA LYS A 129 17.13 25.71 11.17
C LYS A 129 17.11 26.79 10.08
N LEU A 130 16.03 26.87 9.33
CA LEU A 130 15.81 27.95 8.38
C LEU A 130 15.10 29.12 9.07
N THR A 131 15.41 30.34 8.63
CA THR A 131 14.80 31.58 9.12
C THR A 131 14.49 32.52 7.96
N GLY A 132 13.56 33.46 8.18
CA GLY A 132 13.21 34.48 7.19
C GLY A 132 12.71 33.90 5.86
N ALA A 133 13.16 34.51 4.75
CA ALA A 133 12.75 34.14 3.39
C ALA A 133 13.06 32.68 3.05
N ALA A 134 14.20 32.14 3.50
CA ALA A 134 14.57 30.75 3.24
C ALA A 134 13.55 29.76 3.84
N ALA A 135 13.05 30.06 5.05
CA ALA A 135 12.02 29.23 5.68
C ALA A 135 10.69 29.32 4.93
N SER A 136 10.26 30.53 4.54
CA SER A 136 9.02 30.69 3.78
C SER A 136 9.08 30.03 2.41
N ASP A 137 10.21 30.12 1.72
CA ASP A 137 10.39 29.50 0.40
C ASP A 137 10.41 27.98 0.50
N ALA A 138 11.07 27.42 1.51
CA ALA A 138 11.07 25.99 1.78
C ALA A 138 9.66 25.46 2.07
N VAL A 139 8.86 26.19 2.87
CA VAL A 139 7.46 25.83 3.15
C VAL A 139 6.57 25.99 1.92
N ALA A 140 6.79 27.02 1.11
CA ALA A 140 6.03 27.22 -0.13
C ALA A 140 6.27 26.07 -1.12
N ASN A 141 7.54 25.69 -1.32
CA ASN A 141 7.92 24.57 -2.17
C ASN A 141 7.36 23.24 -1.64
N LEU A 142 7.54 22.96 -0.34
CA LEU A 142 6.95 21.81 0.34
C LEU A 142 5.44 21.72 0.11
N SER A 143 4.72 22.83 0.29
CA SER A 143 3.26 22.90 0.14
C SER A 143 2.82 22.67 -1.30
N GLN A 144 3.53 23.26 -2.26
CA GLN A 144 3.23 23.10 -3.67
C GLN A 144 3.43 21.65 -4.14
N GLU A 145 4.53 21.01 -3.73
CA GLU A 145 4.84 19.64 -4.09
C GLU A 145 3.89 18.65 -3.40
N LEU A 146 3.53 18.90 -2.14
CA LEU A 146 2.51 18.11 -1.44
C LEU A 146 1.15 18.18 -2.15
N PHE A 147 0.75 19.38 -2.62
CA PHE A 147 -0.49 19.55 -3.37
C PHE A 147 -0.47 18.80 -4.70
N LYS A 148 0.66 18.86 -5.45
CA LYS A 148 0.83 18.08 -6.69
C LYS A 148 0.72 16.58 -6.44
N ALA A 149 1.40 16.08 -5.40
CA ALA A 149 1.33 14.67 -5.01
C ALA A 149 -0.11 14.25 -4.65
N PHE A 150 -0.82 15.08 -3.88
CA PHE A 150 -2.22 14.85 -3.54
C PHE A 150 -3.12 14.80 -4.78
N LYS A 151 -2.95 15.72 -5.74
CA LYS A 151 -3.71 15.72 -7.01
C LYS A 151 -3.44 14.45 -7.83
N GLY A 152 -2.19 14.00 -7.87
CA GLY A 152 -1.82 12.74 -8.51
C GLY A 152 -2.49 11.53 -7.86
N LEU A 153 -2.44 11.45 -6.52
CA LEU A 153 -3.10 10.39 -5.78
C LEU A 153 -4.62 10.39 -5.97
N GLN A 154 -5.24 11.59 -5.98
CA GLN A 154 -6.67 11.73 -6.25
C GLN A 154 -7.05 11.19 -7.64
N TYR A 155 -6.24 11.46 -8.66
CA TYR A 155 -6.45 10.94 -10.00
C TYR A 155 -6.38 9.41 -10.05
N LEU A 156 -5.29 8.83 -9.52
CA LEU A 156 -5.11 7.37 -9.47
C LEU A 156 -6.23 6.68 -8.68
N PHE A 157 -6.67 7.29 -7.58
CA PHE A 157 -7.79 6.79 -6.80
C PHE A 157 -9.08 6.75 -7.61
N MET A 158 -9.40 7.78 -8.39
CA MET A 158 -10.59 7.80 -9.23
C MET A 158 -10.53 6.73 -10.33
N GLU A 159 -9.37 6.56 -10.97
CA GLU A 159 -9.15 5.52 -11.98
C GLU A 159 -9.35 4.11 -11.39
N GLU A 160 -8.82 3.87 -10.19
CA GLU A 160 -8.98 2.58 -9.50
C GLU A 160 -10.44 2.31 -9.10
N GLN A 161 -11.20 3.34 -8.69
CA GLN A 161 -12.63 3.18 -8.41
C GLN A 161 -13.44 2.83 -9.65
N GLU A 162 -13.15 3.47 -10.79
CA GLU A 162 -13.81 3.15 -12.06
C GLU A 162 -13.49 1.71 -12.48
N ARG A 163 -12.21 1.31 -12.40
CA ARG A 163 -11.78 -0.07 -12.67
C ARG A 163 -12.51 -1.07 -11.78
N ARG A 164 -12.71 -0.75 -10.50
CA ARG A 164 -13.44 -1.58 -9.54
C ARG A 164 -14.92 -1.72 -9.92
N LEU A 165 -15.59 -0.65 -10.36
CA LEU A 165 -16.97 -0.70 -10.82
C LEU A 165 -17.13 -1.60 -12.05
N GLN A 166 -16.24 -1.46 -13.03
CA GLN A 166 -16.22 -2.29 -14.22
C GLN A 166 -16.02 -3.77 -13.89
N LEU A 167 -15.06 -4.08 -13.01
CA LEU A 167 -14.80 -5.45 -12.58
C LEU A 167 -16.00 -6.05 -11.83
N THR A 168 -16.66 -5.26 -10.98
CA THR A 168 -17.88 -5.69 -10.27
C THR A 168 -19.00 -6.07 -11.23
N LYS A 169 -19.17 -5.29 -12.31
CA LYS A 169 -20.14 -5.58 -13.37
C LYS A 169 -19.81 -6.89 -14.09
N VAL A 170 -18.54 -7.09 -14.48
CA VAL A 170 -18.09 -8.33 -15.13
C VAL A 170 -18.32 -9.54 -14.22
N ILE A 171 -17.97 -9.43 -12.94
CA ILE A 171 -18.19 -10.50 -11.96
C ILE A 171 -19.67 -10.83 -11.82
N SER A 172 -20.56 -9.84 -11.81
CA SER A 172 -22.02 -10.08 -11.75
C SER A 172 -22.52 -10.86 -12.95
N VAL A 173 -22.10 -10.47 -14.16
CA VAL A 173 -22.47 -11.16 -15.41
C VAL A 173 -21.94 -12.60 -15.41
N GLU A 174 -20.71 -12.80 -14.96
CA GLU A 174 -20.12 -14.14 -14.92
C GLU A 174 -20.79 -15.03 -13.87
N LYS A 175 -21.17 -14.48 -12.71
CA LYS A 175 -21.95 -15.19 -11.70
C LYS A 175 -23.30 -15.66 -12.24
N GLU A 176 -24.04 -14.77 -12.90
CA GLU A 176 -25.33 -15.12 -13.52
C GLU A 176 -25.18 -16.24 -14.56
N LYS A 177 -24.18 -16.15 -15.44
CA LYS A 177 -23.87 -17.21 -16.41
C LYS A 177 -23.54 -18.53 -15.72
N ASN A 178 -22.74 -18.50 -14.66
CA ASN A 178 -22.37 -19.69 -13.91
C ASN A 178 -23.59 -20.34 -13.23
N GLU A 179 -24.48 -19.56 -12.64
CA GLU A 179 -25.74 -20.04 -12.06
C GLU A 179 -26.65 -20.70 -13.11
N ILE A 180 -26.72 -20.11 -14.31
CA ILE A 180 -27.47 -20.70 -15.45
C ILE A 180 -26.85 -22.04 -15.86
N VAL A 181 -25.52 -22.10 -16.03
CA VAL A 181 -24.80 -23.33 -16.41
C VAL A 181 -24.98 -24.42 -15.36
N GLN A 182 -24.86 -24.08 -14.06
CA GLN A 182 -25.11 -25.03 -12.97
C GLN A 182 -26.54 -25.56 -13.00
N SER A 183 -27.53 -24.68 -13.19
CA SER A 183 -28.95 -25.06 -13.28
C SER A 183 -29.22 -26.01 -14.45
N GLN A 184 -28.61 -25.75 -15.62
CA GLN A 184 -28.71 -26.62 -16.80
C GLN A 184 -28.04 -27.98 -16.57
N LEU A 185 -26.87 -28.01 -15.92
CA LEU A 185 -26.16 -29.24 -15.60
C LEU A 185 -26.98 -30.14 -14.66
N GLU A 186 -27.59 -29.55 -13.64
CA GLU A 186 -28.48 -30.25 -12.69
C GLU A 186 -29.72 -30.85 -13.38
N LEU A 187 -30.37 -30.10 -14.27
CA LEU A 187 -31.50 -30.59 -15.06
C LEU A 187 -31.10 -31.78 -15.97
N ASN A 188 -29.97 -31.66 -16.66
CA ASN A 188 -29.47 -32.72 -17.54
C ASN A 188 -29.07 -33.98 -16.76
N SER A 189 -28.43 -33.83 -15.60
CA SER A 189 -28.11 -34.93 -14.68
C SER A 189 -29.36 -35.68 -14.22
N LYS A 190 -30.42 -34.96 -13.82
CA LYS A 190 -31.71 -35.55 -13.45
C LYS A 190 -32.34 -36.32 -14.61
N ARG A 191 -32.33 -35.75 -15.82
CA ARG A 191 -32.86 -36.40 -17.03
C ARG A 191 -32.11 -37.70 -17.36
N GLN A 192 -30.79 -37.69 -17.29
CA GLN A 192 -29.96 -38.88 -17.50
C GLN A 192 -30.24 -39.98 -16.46
N LYS A 193 -30.44 -39.62 -15.18
CA LYS A 193 -30.84 -40.57 -14.14
C LYS A 193 -32.20 -41.21 -14.44
N LEU A 194 -33.19 -40.41 -14.89
CA LEU A 194 -34.51 -40.91 -15.26
C LEU A 194 -34.45 -41.87 -16.46
N GLN A 195 -33.69 -41.52 -17.50
CA GLN A 195 -33.51 -42.40 -18.66
C GLN A 195 -32.78 -43.71 -18.33
N LYS A 196 -31.79 -43.67 -17.42
CA LYS A 196 -31.17 -44.91 -16.92
C LYS A 196 -32.17 -45.77 -16.14
N ALA A 197 -33.08 -45.17 -15.36
CA ALA A 197 -34.12 -45.90 -14.64
C ALA A 197 -35.15 -46.54 -15.59
N ILE A 198 -35.57 -45.82 -16.64
CA ILE A 198 -36.50 -46.36 -17.66
C ILE A 198 -35.85 -47.50 -18.45
N ASN A 199 -34.62 -47.31 -18.93
CA ASN A 199 -33.88 -48.35 -19.65
C ASN A 199 -33.53 -49.56 -18.77
N SER A 200 -33.47 -49.38 -17.44
CA SER A 200 -33.34 -50.45 -16.46
C SER A 200 -34.65 -51.20 -16.26
N LEU A 201 -35.80 -50.55 -16.44
CA LEU A 201 -37.13 -51.16 -16.31
C LEU A 201 -37.45 -52.01 -17.55
N ASP A 202 -37.14 -51.50 -18.74
CA ASP A 202 -37.31 -52.23 -20.02
C ASP A 202 -36.37 -53.45 -20.16
N LYS A 203 -35.25 -53.49 -19.41
CA LYS A 203 -34.37 -54.66 -19.36
C LYS A 203 -34.87 -55.79 -18.47
N VAL A 204 -35.89 -55.56 -17.64
CA VAL A 204 -36.47 -56.61 -16.79
C VAL A 204 -37.55 -57.43 -17.53
N ASP A 205 -38.05 -56.96 -18.69
CA ASP A 205 -39.16 -57.60 -19.43
C ASP A 205 -38.74 -58.49 -20.63
N LEU A 206 -37.45 -58.81 -20.81
CA LEU A 206 -36.99 -59.64 -21.94
C LEU A 206 -36.28 -60.96 -21.59
N THR A 207 -36.45 -61.48 -20.37
CA THR A 207 -36.15 -62.89 -20.10
C THR A 207 -37.27 -63.57 -19.33
N ASN A 208 -37.83 -64.59 -19.98
CA ASN A 208 -38.78 -65.62 -19.54
C ASN A 208 -40.26 -65.22 -19.51
N GLY A 209 -40.90 -65.47 -20.66
CA GLY A 209 -42.31 -65.82 -20.69
C GLY A 209 -42.55 -67.18 -20.01
N GLN A 210 -43.50 -67.19 -19.08
CA GLN A 210 -44.52 -68.23 -18.89
C GLN A 210 -45.44 -67.79 -17.74
N ASN A 211 -46.66 -67.35 -18.08
CA ASN A 211 -47.78 -67.27 -17.12
C ASN A 211 -48.22 -68.70 -16.73
N PRO A 212 -48.80 -68.91 -15.53
CA PRO A 212 -50.28 -68.89 -15.44
C PRO A 212 -50.79 -68.38 -14.04
N PRO A 213 -52.08 -68.47 -13.65
CA PRO A 213 -52.87 -67.29 -13.30
C PRO A 213 -53.25 -67.24 -11.80
N GLY A 214 -53.43 -66.04 -11.23
CA GLY A 214 -54.09 -65.95 -9.93
C GLY A 214 -53.98 -64.61 -9.23
N LYS A 215 -55.13 -63.91 -9.21
CA LYS A 215 -55.64 -63.04 -8.13
C LYS A 215 -54.62 -62.17 -7.38
N PHE A 216 -54.73 -60.84 -7.51
CA PHE A 216 -55.46 -60.03 -6.54
C PHE A 216 -55.57 -58.56 -6.98
N CYS A 217 -56.64 -57.96 -6.49
CA CYS A 217 -57.24 -56.65 -6.74
C CYS A 217 -56.37 -55.41 -6.52
N ILE A 218 -56.66 -54.38 -7.34
CA ILE A 218 -57.04 -52.97 -7.01
C ILE A 218 -55.98 -52.17 -6.21
N TYR A 219 -55.46 -51.03 -6.69
CA TYR A 219 -56.12 -49.73 -6.57
C TYR A 219 -55.70 -48.70 -7.63
N PHE A 220 -56.72 -47.92 -7.97
CA PHE A 220 -56.81 -46.69 -8.74
C PHE A 220 -56.02 -45.52 -8.14
N CYS A 221 -55.63 -44.57 -9.00
CA CYS A 221 -55.60 -43.09 -8.85
C CYS A 221 -54.31 -42.50 -9.42
N GLU A 222 -54.28 -41.38 -10.14
CA GLU A 222 -55.24 -40.63 -10.95
C GLU A 222 -54.38 -39.60 -11.71
N MET A 223 -54.91 -39.07 -12.81
CA MET A 223 -54.32 -38.01 -13.62
C MET A 223 -54.27 -36.65 -12.89
N LEU A 224 -53.30 -35.83 -13.34
CA LEU A 224 -53.34 -34.36 -13.43
C LEU A 224 -53.60 -33.53 -12.15
N LEU A 225 -52.56 -32.84 -11.68
CA LEU A 225 -52.45 -31.37 -11.67
C LEU A 225 -50.98 -30.95 -11.47
#